data_AF-A0AAW9IJH4-F1
#
_entry.id   AF-A0AAW9IJH4-F1
#
_cell.length_a   1.000
_cell.length_b   1.000
_cell.length_c   1.000
_cell.angle_alpha   90.00
_cell.angle_beta   90.00
_cell.angle_gamma   90.00
#
_symmetry.space_group_name_H-M   'P 1'
#
loop_
_entity.id
_entity.type
_entity.pdbx_description
1 polymer ?
#
loop_
_entity_poly.entity_id
_entity_poly.type
_entity_poly.pdbx_seq_one_letter_code
_entity_poly.pdbx_strand_id
1 'polypeptide(L)'
;YELPTIPTTNCKLTYVVYVDGKIEVELEYKGTENLPNMLDFGMIFKIPCLYDNLEYYGYGADENYQDRDKGARLDVYKIKVSDNVSKYVVPQECGNRTGVRWAKITDNKGHGVKIFGDSL
;
A
#
# COMPACT_ATOMS: atom_id res chain seq x y z
N TYR A 1 -1.03 19.36 -4.49
CA TYR A 1 -1.62 19.28 -5.83
C TYR A 1 -3.13 19.11 -5.68
N GLU A 2 -3.87 19.50 -6.71
CA GLU A 2 -5.32 19.48 -6.71
C GLU A 2 -5.84 18.05 -6.96
N LEU A 3 -6.88 17.65 -6.23
CA LEU A 3 -7.56 16.37 -6.41
C LEU A 3 -8.85 16.56 -7.22
N PRO A 4 -9.23 15.58 -8.07
CA PRO A 4 -10.42 15.65 -8.91
C PRO A 4 -11.71 15.36 -8.10
N THR A 5 -11.93 16.09 -7.00
CA THR A 5 -13.13 15.99 -6.16
C THR A 5 -14.10 17.13 -6.45
N ILE A 6 -15.37 16.95 -6.09
CA ILE A 6 -16.38 18.01 -6.12
C ILE A 6 -16.99 18.11 -4.71
N PRO A 7 -16.81 19.23 -3.99
CA PRO A 7 -15.95 20.38 -4.31
C PRO A 7 -14.45 20.02 -4.38
N THR A 8 -13.67 20.83 -5.08
CA THR A 8 -12.22 20.64 -5.27
C THR A 8 -11.48 20.60 -3.94
N THR A 9 -10.55 19.65 -3.81
CA THR A 9 -9.65 19.55 -2.65
C THR A 9 -8.19 19.54 -3.06
N ASN A 10 -7.31 19.72 -2.08
CA ASN A 10 -5.87 19.71 -2.26
C ASN A 10 -5.24 18.69 -1.32
N CYS A 11 -4.15 18.09 -1.77
CA CYS A 11 -3.26 17.29 -0.95
C CYS A 11 -1.84 17.83 -1.03
N LYS A 12 -1.09 17.74 0.06
CA LYS A 12 0.31 18.11 0.12
C LYS A 12 1.14 16.83 0.22
N LEU A 13 2.07 16.66 -0.71
CA LEU A 13 2.97 15.53 -0.76
C LEU A 13 4.38 16.05 -0.52
N THR A 14 5.02 15.56 0.54
CA THR A 14 6.35 15.96 0.98
C THR A 14 7.30 14.77 0.85
N TYR A 15 8.49 15.01 0.32
CA TYR A 15 9.57 14.03 0.24
C TYR A 15 10.79 14.58 0.99
N VAL A 16 11.31 13.82 1.93
CA VAL A 16 12.58 14.12 2.62
C VAL A 16 13.57 13.03 2.29
N VAL A 17 14.67 13.40 1.63
CA VAL A 17 15.73 12.47 1.23
C VAL A 17 16.88 12.55 2.22
N TYR A 18 17.19 11.42 2.84
CA TYR A 18 18.26 11.30 3.83
C TYR A 18 19.57 10.84 3.18
N VAL A 19 20.67 11.14 3.86
CA VAL A 19 22.04 10.77 3.41
C VAL A 19 22.28 9.27 3.37
N ASP A 20 21.50 8.48 4.10
CA ASP A 20 21.55 7.01 4.11
C ASP A 20 20.70 6.37 2.99
N GLY A 21 20.11 7.19 2.12
CA GLY A 21 19.28 6.75 1.00
C GLY A 21 17.82 6.47 1.36
N LYS A 22 17.39 6.68 2.61
CA LYS A 22 15.97 6.65 2.96
C LYS A 22 15.24 7.85 2.36
N ILE A 23 13.98 7.64 2.00
CA ILE A 23 13.06 8.68 1.56
C ILE A 23 11.84 8.60 2.48
N GLU A 24 11.65 9.62 3.30
CA GLU A 24 10.41 9.80 4.04
C GLU A 24 9.39 10.46 3.13
N VAL A 25 8.15 9.95 3.16
CA VAL A 25 7.07 10.38 2.29
C VAL A 25 5.85 10.67 3.15
N GLU A 26 5.38 11.91 3.12
CA GLU A 26 4.20 12.35 3.86
C GLU A 26 3.15 12.83 2.86
N LEU A 27 1.94 12.28 2.96
CA LEU A 27 0.78 12.69 2.17
C LEU A 27 -0.29 13.26 3.12
N GLU A 28 -0.47 14.58 3.09
CA GLU A 28 -1.46 15.30 3.90
C GLU A 28 -2.70 15.62 3.07
N TYR A 29 -3.88 15.29 3.61
CA TYR A 29 -5.17 15.64 3.05
C TYR A 29 -6.10 16.14 4.16
N LYS A 30 -6.63 17.37 3.99
CA LYS A 30 -7.47 18.03 5.00
C LYS A 30 -8.96 17.86 4.75
N GLY A 31 -9.35 17.34 3.58
CA GLY A 31 -10.75 17.28 3.16
C GLY A 31 -11.39 18.66 3.01
N THR A 32 -12.69 18.64 2.77
CA THR A 32 -13.59 19.79 2.82
C THR A 32 -15.01 19.28 3.04
N GLU A 33 -15.93 20.15 3.44
CA GLU A 33 -17.33 19.79 3.63
C GLU A 33 -18.01 19.38 2.32
N ASN A 34 -19.10 18.62 2.43
CA ASN A 34 -19.94 18.17 1.30
C ASN A 34 -19.25 17.21 0.31
N LEU A 35 -18.18 16.55 0.71
CA LEU A 35 -17.62 15.42 -0.03
C LEU A 35 -18.40 14.13 0.25
N PRO A 36 -18.48 13.21 -0.73
CA PRO A 36 -18.94 11.85 -0.47
C PRO A 36 -17.96 11.11 0.45
N ASN A 37 -18.37 9.93 0.93
CA ASN A 37 -17.48 9.05 1.66
C ASN A 37 -16.24 8.72 0.83
N MET A 38 -15.07 8.85 1.45
CA MET A 38 -13.79 8.45 0.88
C MET A 38 -13.69 6.91 0.87
N LEU A 39 -13.34 6.34 -0.29
CA LEU A 39 -13.16 4.91 -0.44
C LEU A 39 -11.75 4.48 -0.03
N ASP A 40 -10.73 5.08 -0.63
CA ASP A 40 -9.32 4.86 -0.35
C ASP A 40 -8.54 6.18 -0.37
N PHE A 41 -7.43 6.18 0.36
CA PHE A 41 -6.48 7.29 0.35
C PHE A 41 -5.06 6.76 0.50
N GLY A 42 -4.22 7.09 -0.47
CA GLY A 42 -2.86 6.59 -0.51
C GLY A 42 -2.14 7.02 -1.77
N MET A 43 -1.01 6.35 -2.03
CA MET A 43 -0.16 6.60 -3.19
C MET A 43 -0.06 5.36 -4.05
N ILE A 44 -0.04 5.58 -5.36
CA ILE A 44 0.22 4.54 -6.36
C ILE A 44 1.47 4.93 -7.14
N PHE A 45 2.39 3.99 -7.27
CA PHE A 45 3.55 4.10 -8.13
C PHE A 45 3.85 2.74 -8.78
N LYS A 46 4.60 2.74 -9.88
CA LYS A 46 4.95 1.53 -10.63
C LYS A 46 6.43 1.23 -10.44
N ILE A 47 6.75 -0.05 -10.31
CA ILE A 47 8.11 -0.57 -10.32
C ILE A 47 8.26 -1.59 -11.47
N PRO A 48 9.48 -1.81 -11.99
CA PRO A 48 9.76 -2.84 -12.98
C PRO A 48 9.22 -4.22 -12.58
N CYS A 49 8.65 -4.98 -13.53
CA CYS A 49 8.07 -6.30 -13.29
C CYS A 49 9.06 -7.37 -12.82
N LEU A 50 10.37 -7.11 -12.93
CA LEU A 50 11.42 -7.96 -12.38
C LEU A 50 11.39 -8.04 -10.84
N TYR A 51 10.77 -7.08 -10.17
CA TYR A 51 10.56 -7.06 -8.73
C TYR A 51 9.28 -7.84 -8.38
N ASP A 52 9.36 -9.17 -8.38
CA ASP A 52 8.21 -10.07 -8.19
C ASP A 52 8.24 -10.81 -6.85
N ASN A 53 9.30 -10.69 -6.04
CA ASN A 53 9.36 -11.28 -4.70
C ASN A 53 8.79 -10.30 -3.67
N LEU A 54 7.58 -10.57 -3.18
CA LEU A 54 6.91 -9.79 -2.12
C LEU A 54 7.06 -10.49 -0.77
N GLU A 55 7.62 -9.78 0.20
CA GLU A 55 7.65 -10.17 1.61
C GLU A 55 7.01 -9.06 2.45
N TYR A 56 6.08 -9.38 3.34
CA TYR A 56 5.46 -8.37 4.20
C TYR A 56 5.21 -8.91 5.61
N TYR A 57 5.25 -8.01 6.60
CA TYR A 57 4.83 -8.28 7.97
C TYR A 57 3.50 -7.59 8.24
N GLY A 58 2.42 -8.37 8.38
CA GLY A 58 1.05 -7.87 8.49
C GLY A 58 0.03 -9.01 8.59
N TYR A 59 -1.26 -8.70 8.40
CA TYR A 59 -2.31 -9.73 8.43
C TYR A 59 -2.39 -10.50 7.10
N GLY A 60 -2.41 -11.84 7.17
CA GLY A 60 -2.48 -12.73 6.01
C GLY A 60 -2.84 -14.18 6.38
N ALA A 61 -2.59 -15.19 5.52
CA ALA A 61 -1.96 -15.11 4.18
C ALA A 61 -2.93 -14.69 3.07
N ASP A 62 -4.23 -14.74 3.31
CA ASP A 62 -5.27 -14.35 2.35
C ASP A 62 -5.58 -12.86 2.44
N GLU A 63 -6.06 -12.29 1.33
CA GLU A 63 -6.47 -10.89 1.28
C GLU A 63 -7.49 -10.57 2.39
N ASN A 64 -7.36 -9.39 2.99
CA ASN A 64 -8.22 -8.97 4.08
C ASN A 64 -8.50 -7.46 4.01
N TYR A 65 -9.60 -7.06 4.63
CA TYR A 65 -10.14 -5.70 4.59
C TYR A 65 -10.54 -5.26 5.99
N GLN A 66 -10.75 -3.96 6.18
CA GLN A 66 -11.05 -3.39 7.51
C GLN A 66 -12.26 -4.04 8.19
N ASP A 67 -13.26 -4.46 7.41
CA ASP A 67 -14.46 -5.15 7.85
C ASP A 67 -14.36 -6.68 7.78
N ARG A 68 -13.26 -7.22 7.24
CA ARG A 68 -13.00 -8.65 7.01
C ARG A 68 -11.54 -9.03 7.29
N ASP A 69 -11.10 -8.82 8.54
CA ASP A 69 -9.73 -9.14 9.01
C ASP A 69 -9.67 -10.16 10.15
N LYS A 70 -10.80 -10.50 10.78
CA LYS A 70 -10.84 -11.27 12.04
C LYS A 70 -10.33 -12.71 11.94
N GLY A 71 -10.27 -13.27 10.72
CA GLY A 71 -9.69 -14.58 10.45
C GLY A 71 -8.21 -14.54 10.06
N ALA A 72 -7.65 -13.36 9.80
CA ALA A 72 -6.28 -13.21 9.35
C ALA A 72 -5.29 -13.28 10.52
N ARG A 73 -4.08 -13.78 10.26
CA ARG A 73 -3.02 -13.91 11.26
C ARG A 73 -1.93 -12.90 11.00
N LEU A 74 -1.35 -12.36 12.08
CA LEU A 74 -0.18 -11.50 12.00
C LEU A 74 1.07 -12.37 11.88
N ASP A 75 1.76 -12.28 10.75
CA ASP A 75 3.01 -13.03 10.51
C ASP A 75 3.82 -12.36 9.38
N VAL A 76 5.00 -12.91 9.09
CA VAL A 76 5.80 -12.60 7.91
C VAL A 76 5.43 -13.55 6.78
N TYR A 77 4.84 -13.01 5.71
CA TYR A 77 4.44 -13.76 4.53
C TYR A 77 5.37 -13.49 3.36
N LYS A 78 5.62 -14.52 2.54
CA LYS A 78 6.45 -14.47 1.32
C LYS A 78 5.66 -15.05 0.16
N ILE A 79 5.40 -14.24 -0.86
CA ILE A 79 4.62 -14.61 -2.04
C ILE A 79 5.23 -13.99 -3.30
N LYS A 80 4.78 -14.43 -4.48
CA LYS A 80 4.99 -13.66 -5.71
C LYS A 80 3.99 -12.52 -5.81
N VAL A 81 4.38 -11.40 -6.42
CA VAL A 81 3.44 -10.30 -6.72
C VAL A 81 2.31 -10.82 -7.60
N SER A 82 2.64 -11.67 -8.57
CA SER A 82 1.67 -12.36 -9.43
C SER A 82 0.67 -13.26 -8.69
N ASP A 83 1.02 -13.78 -7.51
CA ASP A 83 0.13 -14.60 -6.68
C ASP A 83 -0.81 -13.75 -5.81
N ASN A 84 -0.58 -12.44 -5.69
CA ASN A 84 -1.40 -11.55 -4.85
C ASN A 84 -2.70 -11.07 -5.55
N VAL A 85 -3.03 -11.62 -6.71
CA VAL A 85 -4.27 -11.30 -7.46
C VAL A 85 -5.27 -12.44 -7.28
N SER A 86 -6.39 -12.14 -6.63
CA SER A 86 -7.47 -13.10 -6.43
C SER A 86 -8.19 -13.43 -7.74
N LYS A 87 -8.46 -14.72 -7.97
CA LYS A 87 -9.08 -15.23 -9.21
C LYS A 87 -10.61 -15.12 -9.18
N TYR A 88 -11.13 -13.91 -8.94
CA TYR A 88 -12.55 -13.64 -9.04
C TYR A 88 -13.03 -13.85 -10.48
N VAL A 89 -14.24 -14.42 -10.65
CA VAL A 89 -14.83 -14.66 -11.99
C VAL A 89 -14.99 -13.36 -12.77
N VAL A 90 -15.38 -12.29 -12.08
CA VAL A 90 -15.39 -10.92 -12.60
C VAL A 90 -14.24 -10.17 -11.93
N PRO A 91 -13.29 -9.61 -12.70
CA PRO A 91 -12.20 -8.82 -12.13
C PRO A 91 -12.72 -7.64 -11.30
N GLN A 92 -12.15 -7.48 -10.12
CA GLN A 92 -12.53 -6.47 -9.14
C GLN A 92 -11.32 -6.15 -8.24
N GLU A 93 -11.47 -5.17 -7.34
CA GLU A 93 -10.45 -4.87 -6.34
C GLU A 93 -10.16 -6.13 -5.49
N CYS A 94 -8.86 -6.40 -5.29
CA CYS A 94 -8.37 -7.60 -4.63
C CYS A 94 -6.93 -7.43 -4.14
N GLY A 95 -6.48 -8.34 -3.27
CA GLY A 95 -5.09 -8.43 -2.84
C GLY A 95 -4.70 -7.49 -1.69
N ASN A 96 -5.67 -6.82 -1.05
CA ASN A 96 -5.41 -5.92 0.07
C ASN A 96 -4.87 -6.64 1.31
N ARG A 97 -4.05 -5.93 2.08
CA ARG A 97 -3.42 -6.38 3.34
C ARG A 97 -3.60 -5.32 4.40
N THR A 98 -4.31 -5.62 5.48
CA THR A 98 -4.42 -4.71 6.64
C THR A 98 -3.29 -4.97 7.65
N GLY A 99 -3.07 -4.00 8.55
CA GLY A 99 -2.11 -4.14 9.64
C GLY A 99 -0.64 -4.28 9.20
N VAL A 100 -0.30 -3.98 7.94
CA VAL A 100 1.07 -4.08 7.44
C VAL A 100 1.97 -3.09 8.18
N ARG A 101 3.09 -3.60 8.72
CA ARG A 101 4.14 -2.79 9.36
C ARG A 101 5.24 -2.45 8.37
N TRP A 102 5.58 -3.41 7.52
CA TRP A 102 6.49 -3.21 6.41
C TRP A 102 6.20 -4.19 5.27
N ALA A 103 6.56 -3.78 4.06
CA ALA A 103 6.57 -4.61 2.87
C ALA A 103 7.90 -4.42 2.13
N LYS A 104 8.41 -5.50 1.53
CA LYS A 104 9.64 -5.53 0.75
C LYS A 104 9.31 -6.17 -0.60
N ILE A 105 9.64 -5.48 -1.69
CA ILE A 105 9.46 -6.00 -3.04
C ILE A 105 10.82 -6.03 -3.71
N THR A 106 11.25 -7.21 -4.17
CA THR A 106 12.61 -7.46 -4.66
C THR A 106 12.69 -8.32 -5.91
N ASP A 107 13.83 -8.22 -6.59
CA ASP A 107 14.26 -9.16 -7.62
C ASP A 107 14.84 -10.45 -6.99
N ASN A 108 15.28 -11.40 -7.82
CA ASN A 108 15.90 -12.64 -7.32
C ASN A 108 17.31 -12.46 -6.74
N LYS A 109 17.92 -11.27 -6.88
CA LYS A 109 19.21 -10.91 -6.31
C LYS A 109 19.06 -10.14 -4.98
N GLY A 110 17.84 -9.83 -4.57
CA GLY A 110 17.52 -9.09 -3.35
C GLY A 110 17.51 -7.57 -3.49
N HIS A 111 17.69 -7.02 -4.70
CA HIS A 111 17.53 -5.58 -4.95
C HIS A 111 16.06 -5.20 -4.99
N GLY A 112 15.71 -4.02 -4.51
CA GLY A 112 14.34 -3.51 -4.57
C GLY A 112 14.06 -2.46 -3.51
N VAL A 113 12.82 -2.38 -3.07
CA VAL A 113 12.34 -1.35 -2.14
C VAL A 113 11.78 -2.00 -0.88
N LYS A 114 12.09 -1.42 0.27
CA LYS A 114 11.40 -1.70 1.54
C LYS A 114 10.60 -0.46 1.93
N ILE A 115 9.32 -0.66 2.20
CA ILE A 115 8.37 0.36 2.65
C ILE A 115 7.98 -0.02 4.06
N PHE A 116 7.95 0.95 4.96
CA PHE A 116 7.49 0.78 6.33
C PHE A 116 6.80 2.06 6.77
N GLY A 117 5.76 1.92 7.58
CA GLY A 117 5.11 3.06 8.22
C GLY A 117 5.87 3.48 9.46
N ASP A 118 5.77 4.76 9.83
CA ASP A 118 6.10 5.16 11.19
C ASP A 118 5.14 4.44 12.14
N SER A 119 5.75 3.76 13.10
CA SER A 119 5.06 2.91 14.08
C SER A 119 3.83 3.61 14.67
N LEU A 120 2.69 2.90 14.69
CA LEU A 120 1.63 3.17 15.68
C LEU A 120 2.18 3.03 17.09
#